data_AF-A0A7J4XFB3-F1
#
_entry.id   AF-A0A7J4XFB3-F1
#
_cell.length_a   1.000
_cell.length_b   1.000
_cell.length_c   1.000
_cell.angle_alpha   90.00
_cell.angle_beta   90.00
_cell.angle_gamma   90.00
#
_symmetry.space_group_name_H-M   'P 1'
#
loop_
_entity.id
_entity.type
_entity.pdbx_description
1 polymer ?
#
loop_
_entity_poly.entity_id
_entity_poly.type
_entity_poly.pdbx_seq_one_letter_code
_entity_poly.pdbx_strand_id
1 'polypeptide(L)' 'MITSRKISQVDVFTGSPWEATSVKNLLNAAYIEVSMKDKGTNSILLSVPCEFYTAAMRVINNRKGS' A
#
# COMPACT_ATOMS: atom_id res chain seq x y z
N MET A 1 5.70 15.75 -24.70
CA MET A 1 5.98 14.41 -24.13
C MET A 1 5.66 14.47 -22.65
N ILE A 2 4.43 14.12 -22.28
CA ILE A 2 4.12 13.90 -20.87
C ILE A 2 4.87 12.61 -20.54
N THR A 3 6.00 12.72 -19.86
CA THR A 3 6.59 11.56 -19.22
C THR A 3 5.54 11.15 -18.21
N SER A 4 4.70 10.18 -18.55
CA SER A 4 4.01 9.38 -17.56
C SER A 4 5.13 8.84 -16.70
N ARG A 5 5.48 9.58 -15.64
CA ARG A 5 6.33 9.08 -14.57
C ARG A 5 5.54 7.91 -14.07
N LYS A 6 5.86 6.74 -14.61
CA LYS A 6 5.42 5.48 -14.08
C LYS A 6 6.17 5.42 -12.75
N ILE A 7 5.59 6.09 -11.75
CA ILE A 7 6.04 6.00 -10.37
C ILE A 7 6.06 4.51 -10.14
N SER A 8 7.25 3.97 -9.92
CA SER A 8 7.44 2.54 -9.72
C SER A 8 6.74 2.20 -8.42
N GLN A 9 5.47 1.82 -8.53
CA GLN A 9 4.69 1.35 -7.41
C GLN A 9 5.15 -0.06 -7.07
N VAL A 10 5.35 -0.31 -5.79
CA VAL A 10 5.79 -1.58 -5.24
C VAL A 10 4.66 -2.14 -4.39
N ASP A 11 4.36 -3.41 -4.59
CA ASP A 11 3.35 -4.13 -3.84
C ASP A 11 3.86 -4.39 -2.41
N VAL A 12 3.10 -3.91 -1.42
CA VAL A 12 3.48 -4.00 0.01
C VAL A 12 2.54 -4.88 0.82
N PHE A 13 1.31 -5.07 0.37
CA PHE A 13 0.32 -5.87 1.10
C PHE A 13 -0.71 -6.47 0.15
N THR A 14 -1.15 -7.69 0.43
CA THR A 14 -2.27 -8.35 -0.26
C THR A 14 -3.14 -9.03 0.78
N GLY A 15 -4.45 -8.84 0.72
CA GLY A 15 -5.37 -9.40 1.70
C GLY A 15 -6.83 -9.12 1.38
N SER A 16 -7.71 -9.44 2.32
CA SER A 16 -9.14 -9.21 2.17
C SER A 16 -9.45 -7.71 2.05
N PRO A 17 -10.58 -7.29 1.46
CA PRO A 17 -10.92 -5.87 1.33
C PRO A 17 -10.92 -5.11 2.66
N TRP A 18 -11.36 -5.77 3.73
CA TRP A 18 -11.36 -5.25 5.10
C TRP A 18 -9.95 -5.04 5.65
N GLU A 19 -9.05 -6.01 5.43
CA GLU A 19 -7.66 -5.91 5.86
C GLU A 19 -6.90 -4.84 5.08
N ALA A 20 -7.09 -4.80 3.76
CA ALA A 20 -6.50 -3.82 2.87
C ALA A 20 -6.98 -2.39 3.22
N THR A 21 -8.26 -2.22 3.55
CA THR A 21 -8.79 -0.93 4.04
C THR A 21 -8.13 -0.51 5.35
N SER A 22 -7.94 -1.44 6.29
CA SER A 22 -7.25 -1.16 7.56
C SER A 22 -5.80 -0.73 7.34
N VAL A 23 -5.06 -1.43 6.48
CA VAL A 23 -3.66 -1.08 6.14
C VAL A 23 -3.59 0.25 5.38
N LYS A 24 -4.51 0.50 4.44
CA LYS A 24 -4.61 1.78 3.74
C LYS A 24 -4.82 2.95 4.71
N ASN A 25 -5.69 2.80 5.70
CA ASN A 25 -5.94 3.85 6.69
C ASN A 25 -4.69 4.16 7.52
N LEU A 26 -3.93 3.14 7.91
CA LEU A 26 -2.65 3.32 8.62
C LEU A 26 -1.62 4.06 7.78
N LEU A 27 -1.49 3.71 6.51
CA LEU A 27 -0.56 4.36 5.58
C LEU A 27 -0.99 5.80 5.27
N ASN A 28 -2.29 6.06 5.09
CA ASN A 28 -2.83 7.40 4.95
C ASN A 28 -2.59 8.27 6.18
N ALA A 29 -2.70 7.70 7.39
CA ALA A 29 -2.36 8.41 8.63
C ALA A 29 -0.87 8.77 8.73
N ALA A 30 -0.01 8.01 8.04
CA ALA A 30 1.41 8.30 7.89
C ALA A 30 1.72 9.20 6.66
N TYR A 31 0.71 9.77 6.02
CA TYR A 31 0.83 10.59 4.80
C TYR A 31 1.49 9.85 3.62
N ILE A 32 1.35 8.52 3.57
CA ILE A 32 1.86 7.68 2.49
C ILE A 32 0.73 7.42 1.50
N GLU A 33 0.97 7.78 0.23
CA GLU A 33 0.01 7.52 -0.83
C GLU A 33 -0.03 6.02 -1.19
N VAL A 34 -1.23 5.44 -1.17
CA VAL A 34 -1.46 4.02 -1.44
C VAL A 34 -2.43 3.85 -2.59
N SER A 35 -2.04 3.04 -3.56
CA SER A 35 -2.89 2.56 -4.64
C SER A 35 -3.51 1.22 -4.26
N MET A 36 -4.83 1.12 -4.36
CA MET A 36 -5.55 -0.13 -4.24
C MET A 36 -5.76 -0.71 -5.63
N LYS A 37 -5.33 -1.95 -5.81
CA LYS A 37 -5.56 -2.72 -7.03
C LYS A 37 -6.35 -3.97 -6.69
N ASP A 38 -7.50 -4.13 -7.32
CA ASP A 38 -8.28 -5.35 -7.21
C ASP A 38 -7.55 -6.48 -7.96
N LYS A 39 -7.28 -7.58 -7.26
CA LYS A 39 -6.58 -8.76 -7.79
C LYS A 39 -7.54 -9.91 -8.11
N GLY A 40 -8.85 -9.67 -8.03
CA GLY A 40 -9.91 -10.68 -8.13
C GLY A 40 -10.16 -11.38 -6.79
N THR A 41 -10.96 -12.45 -6.80
CA THR A 41 -11.19 -13.42 -5.71
C THR A 41 -11.10 -12.85 -4.28
N ASN A 42 -11.76 -11.73 -4.01
CA ASN A 42 -11.76 -11.02 -2.72
C ASN A 42 -10.35 -10.65 -2.19
N SER A 43 -9.42 -10.36 -3.07
CA SER A 43 -8.06 -9.94 -2.72
C SER A 43 -7.79 -8.54 -3.25
N ILE A 44 -7.49 -7.63 -2.33
CA ILE A 44 -7.06 -6.28 -2.66
C ILE A 44 -5.56 -6.20 -2.43
N LEU A 45 -4.86 -5.76 -3.47
CA LEU A 45 -3.45 -5.48 -3.46
C LEU A 45 -3.25 -4.00 -3.13
N LEU A 46 -2.35 -3.71 -2.20
CA LEU A 46 -1.89 -2.37 -1.90
C LEU A 46 -0.51 -2.17 -2.47
N SER A 47 -0.37 -1.14 -3.30
CA SER A 47 0.89 -0.73 -3.89
C SER A 47 1.20 0.69 -3.46
N VAL A 48 2.45 0.97 -3.11
CA VAL A 48 2.92 2.32 -2.72
C VAL A 48 4.05 2.74 -3.65
N PRO A 49 4.28 4.04 -3.87
CA PRO A 49 5.48 4.51 -4.55
C PRO A 49 6.74 3.95 -3.88
N CYS A 50 7.74 3.54 -4.67
CA CYS A 50 9.00 3.00 -4.14
C CYS A 50 9.69 3.93 -3.13
N GLU A 51 9.52 5.25 -3.29
CA GLU A 51 10.02 6.28 -2.37
C GLU A 51 9.50 6.10 -0.94
N PHE A 52 8.27 5.59 -0.80
CA PHE A 52 7.62 5.36 0.49
C PHE A 52 7.68 3.90 0.95
N TYR A 53 8.31 2.99 0.19
CA TYR A 53 8.36 1.55 0.52
C TYR A 53 8.89 1.30 1.94
N THR A 54 10.02 1.91 2.29
CA THR A 54 10.65 1.74 3.62
C THR A 54 9.74 2.25 4.74
N ALA A 55 9.07 3.40 4.54
CA ALA A 55 8.15 3.96 5.51
C ALA A 55 6.89 3.09 5.65
N ALA A 56 6.33 2.63 4.53
CA ALA A 56 5.16 1.75 4.50
C ALA A 56 5.43 0.43 5.22
N MET A 57 6.56 -0.22 4.94
CA MET A 57 6.97 -1.45 5.61
C MET A 57 7.14 -1.25 7.12
N ARG A 58 7.69 -0.11 7.57
CA ARG A 58 7.76 0.20 9.00
C ARG A 58 6.38 0.28 9.66
N VAL A 59 5.44 1.01 9.04
CA VAL A 59 4.06 1.13 9.56
C VAL A 59 3.34 -0.23 9.60
N ILE A 60 3.48 -1.01 8.53
CA ILE A 60 2.89 -2.35 8.42
C ILE A 60 3.49 -3.31 9.48
N ASN A 61 4.81 -3.30 9.66
CA ASN A 61 5.48 -4.14 10.64
C ASN A 61 5.12 -3.76 12.08
N ASN A 62 5.01 -2.46 12.38
CA ASN A 62 4.59 -2.00 13.71
C ASN A 62 3.16 -2.46 14.06
N ARG A 63 2.26 -2.59 13.08
CA ARG A 63 0.92 -3.15 13.28
C ARG A 63 0.94 -4.62 13.70
N LYS A 64 1.90 -5.41 13.19
CA LYS A 64 1.99 -6.85 13.45
C LYS A 64 2.58 -7.19 14.82
N GLY A 65 3.22 -6.23 15.48
CA GLY A 65 3.94 -6.43 16.74
C GLY A 65 3.18 -6.02 18.01
N SER A 66 1.87 -5.75 17.94
CA SER A 66 1.01 -5.47 19.11
C SER A 66 0.08 -6.63 19.42
#